data_AF-A0A5J4PEJ6-F1
#
_entry.id   AF-A0A5J4PEJ6-F1
#
_cell.length_a   1.000
_cell.length_b   1.000
_cell.length_c   1.000
_cell.angle_alpha   90.00
_cell.angle_beta   90.00
_cell.angle_gamma   90.00
#
_symmetry.space_group_name_H-M   'P 1'
#
loop_
_entity.id
_entity.type
_entity.pdbx_description
1 polymer ?
#
loop_
_entity_poly.entity_id
_entity_poly.type
_entity_poly.pdbx_seq_one_letter_code
_entity_poly.pdbx_strand_id
1 'polypeptide(L)'
;MWMYRGAWAEWEIENIEMAVPISPEELRAKRHSILKHQSQMESAPFMGNDERLFWQRAEDRNRATAVLYDNLGLACYEAIEAFVEYIPL
;
A
#
# COMPACT_ATOMS: atom_id res chain seq x y z
N MET A 1 12.68 -6.92 -10.96
CA MET A 1 11.23 -7.12 -10.70
C MET A 1 10.86 -6.32 -9.47
N TRP A 2 9.66 -5.75 -9.36
CA TRP A 2 9.26 -4.94 -8.20
C TRP A 2 8.53 -5.79 -7.15
N MET A 3 9.01 -5.74 -5.92
CA MET A 3 8.44 -6.42 -4.76
C MET A 3 7.43 -5.53 -4.04
N TYR A 4 6.27 -6.11 -3.76
CA TYR A 4 5.21 -5.52 -2.97
C TYR A 4 5.13 -6.21 -1.61
N ARG A 5 5.07 -5.44 -0.52
CA ARG A 5 5.15 -5.98 0.86
C ARG A 5 3.80 -6.47 1.42
N GLY A 6 2.73 -6.36 0.65
CA GLY A 6 1.39 -6.75 1.08
C GLY A 6 0.65 -5.63 1.82
N ALA A 7 -0.56 -5.92 2.29
CA ALA A 7 -1.37 -4.95 3.05
C ALA A 7 -1.12 -4.97 4.57
N TRP A 8 -0.20 -5.81 5.05
CA TRP A 8 0.05 -6.03 6.49
C TRP A 8 1.29 -5.32 7.01
N ALA A 9 2.25 -5.04 6.13
CA ALA A 9 3.48 -4.35 6.46
C ALA A 9 3.88 -3.45 5.29
N GLU A 10 4.48 -2.31 5.59
CA GLU A 10 5.06 -1.40 4.60
C GLU A 10 6.59 -1.39 4.70
N TRP A 11 7.24 -0.94 3.64
CA TRP A 11 8.67 -0.60 3.69
C TRP A 11 8.89 0.66 4.52
N GLU A 12 9.92 0.67 5.37
CA GLU A 12 10.41 1.94 5.95
C GLU A 12 10.82 2.88 4.82
N ILE A 13 10.67 4.19 5.03
CA ILE A 13 10.80 5.20 3.96
C ILE A 13 12.18 5.17 3.30
N GLU A 14 13.23 4.90 4.06
CA GLU A 14 14.61 4.77 3.58
C GLU A 14 14.85 3.52 2.72
N ASN A 15 13.97 2.53 2.80
CA ASN A 15 14.05 1.30 2.03
C ASN A 15 13.18 1.35 0.76
N ILE A 16 12.39 2.41 0.54
CA ILE A 16 11.55 2.54 -0.64
C ILE A 16 12.42 2.92 -1.84
N GLU A 17 12.49 2.05 -2.84
CA GLU A 17 13.26 2.30 -4.06
C GLU A 17 12.40 2.85 -5.19
N MET A 18 11.08 2.58 -5.16
CA MET A 18 10.11 3.17 -6.07
C MET A 18 8.84 3.57 -5.31
N ALA A 19 8.51 4.86 -5.41
CA ALA A 19 7.27 5.45 -4.89
C ALA A 19 6.36 5.86 -6.05
N VAL A 20 5.19 5.22 -6.15
CA VAL A 20 4.21 5.50 -7.20
C VAL A 20 3.06 6.32 -6.60
N PRO A 21 2.91 7.60 -6.95
CA PRO A 21 1.82 8.44 -6.46
C PRO A 21 0.48 8.01 -7.05
N ILE A 22 -0.58 8.14 -6.25
CA ILE A 22 -1.95 7.78 -6.58
C ILE A 22 -2.85 9.00 -6.35
N SER A 23 -3.70 9.30 -7.33
CA SER A 23 -4.75 10.32 -7.24
C SER A 23 -5.99 9.81 -6.49
N PRO A 24 -6.89 10.71 -6.03
CA PRO A 24 -8.14 10.32 -5.37
C PRO A 24 -9.06 9.41 -6.22
N GLU A 25 -9.00 9.50 -7.55
CA GLU A 25 -9.78 8.64 -8.44
C GLU A 25 -9.17 7.26 -8.57
N GLU A 26 -7.85 7.17 -8.73
CA GLU A 26 -7.12 5.91 -8.79
C GLU A 26 -7.23 5.13 -7.47
N LEU A 27 -7.18 5.82 -6.32
CA LEU A 27 -7.35 5.17 -5.01
C LEU A 27 -8.76 4.56 -4.87
N ARG A 28 -9.80 5.29 -5.30
CA ARG A 28 -11.18 4.77 -5.34
C ARG A 28 -11.30 3.56 -6.27
N ALA A 29 -10.70 3.63 -7.45
CA ALA A 29 -10.70 2.54 -8.41
C ALA A 29 -10.00 1.29 -7.84
N LYS A 30 -8.83 1.48 -7.21
CA LYS A 30 -8.08 0.43 -6.51
C LYS A 30 -8.93 -0.23 -5.43
N ARG A 31 -9.59 0.55 -4.56
CA ARG A 31 -10.49 0.04 -3.51
C ARG A 31 -11.60 -0.83 -4.10
N HIS A 32 -12.26 -0.37 -5.16
CA HIS A 32 -13.31 -1.15 -5.82
C HIS A 32 -12.76 -2.44 -6.44
N SER A 33 -11.57 -2.42 -7.03
CA SER A 33 -10.93 -3.61 -7.57
C SER A 33 -10.59 -4.65 -6.50
N ILE A 34 -10.14 -4.21 -5.32
CA ILE A 34 -9.91 -5.09 -4.16
C ILE A 34 -11.24 -5.71 -3.69
N LEU A 35 -12.28 -4.89 -3.52
CA LEU A 35 -13.60 -5.37 -3.07
C LEU A 35 -14.19 -6.43 -4.02
N LYS A 36 -14.02 -6.27 -5.34
CA LYS A 36 -14.48 -7.27 -6.33
C LYS A 36 -13.84 -8.65 -6.16
N HIS A 37 -12.65 -8.73 -5.56
CA HIS A 37 -11.90 -9.98 -5.38
C HIS A 37 -11.85 -10.41 -3.90
N GLN A 38 -12.65 -9.80 -3.02
CA GLN A 38 -12.61 -10.02 -1.58
C GLN A 38 -12.74 -11.51 -1.19
N SER A 39 -13.53 -12.30 -1.92
CA SER A 39 -13.69 -13.74 -1.68
C SER A 39 -12.40 -14.55 -1.79
N GLN A 40 -11.37 -14.02 -2.46
CA GLN A 40 -10.05 -14.65 -2.59
C GLN A 40 -9.08 -14.18 -1.51
N MET A 41 -9.46 -13.19 -0.70
CA MET A 41 -8.58 -12.45 0.21
C MET A 41 -8.77 -12.83 1.68
N GLU A 42 -9.84 -13.55 2.02
CA GLU A 42 -10.12 -14.04 3.38
C GLU A 42 -9.18 -15.17 3.83
N SER A 43 -8.34 -15.74 2.94
CA SER A 43 -7.40 -16.82 3.27
C SER A 43 -5.99 -16.36 3.66
N ALA A 44 -5.77 -15.07 3.91
CA ALA A 44 -4.44 -14.54 4.22
C ALA A 44 -3.82 -15.30 5.43
N PRO A 45 -2.66 -15.97 5.26
CA PRO A 45 -2.12 -16.92 6.24
C PRO A 45 -1.65 -16.28 7.57
N PHE A 46 -1.59 -14.95 7.63
CA PHE A 46 -1.27 -14.20 8.85
C PHE A 46 -2.40 -13.21 9.13
N MET A 47 -3.35 -13.64 9.95
CA MET A 47 -4.31 -12.73 10.56
C MET A 47 -3.72 -12.26 11.89
N GLY A 48 -3.18 -11.04 11.92
CA GLY A 48 -2.93 -10.35 13.19
C GLY A 48 -4.24 -9.98 13.89
N ASN A 49 -4.17 -9.29 15.03
CA ASN A 49 -5.34 -8.84 15.80
C ASN A 49 -6.03 -7.59 15.19
N ASP A 50 -5.85 -7.34 13.89
CA ASP A 50 -6.37 -6.17 13.18
C ASP A 50 -7.70 -6.53 12.50
N GLU A 51 -8.80 -6.01 13.04
CA GLU A 51 -10.17 -6.27 12.58
C GLU A 51 -10.52 -5.57 11.25
N ARG A 52 -9.68 -4.67 10.75
CA ARG A 52 -9.95 -3.94 9.51
C ARG A 52 -9.96 -4.88 8.31
N LEU A 53 -10.79 -4.56 7.32
CA LEU A 53 -10.80 -5.28 6.05
C LEU A 53 -9.51 -5.01 5.26
N PHE A 54 -9.09 -5.95 4.40
CA PHE A 54 -7.86 -5.78 3.62
C PHE A 54 -7.82 -4.45 2.86
N TRP A 55 -8.93 -4.05 2.24
CA TRP A 55 -8.97 -2.81 1.46
C TRP A 55 -8.74 -1.58 2.34
N GLN A 56 -9.24 -1.58 3.58
CA GLN A 56 -9.05 -0.50 4.54
C GLN A 56 -7.58 -0.40 4.92
N ARG A 57 -6.96 -1.54 5.24
CA ARG A 57 -5.52 -1.59 5.55
C ARG A 57 -4.65 -1.12 4.40
N ALA A 58 -4.95 -1.60 3.18
CA ALA A 58 -4.22 -1.19 1.99
C ALA A 58 -4.35 0.33 1.76
N GLU A 59 -5.56 0.87 1.84
CA GLU A 59 -5.82 2.31 1.68
C GLU A 59 -5.11 3.14 2.76
N ASP A 60 -5.30 2.81 4.04
CA ASP A 60 -4.69 3.51 5.18
C ASP A 60 -3.16 3.54 5.08
N ARG A 61 -2.55 2.40 4.72
CA ARG A 61 -1.10 2.30 4.52
C ARG A 61 -0.62 3.23 3.41
N ASN A 62 -1.28 3.21 2.25
CA ASN A 62 -0.88 4.06 1.13
C ASN A 62 -1.02 5.56 1.45
N ARG A 63 -2.06 5.93 2.21
CA ARG A 63 -2.24 7.29 2.73
C ARG A 63 -1.14 7.66 3.73
N ALA A 64 -0.79 6.75 4.64
CA ALA A 64 0.29 6.97 5.61
C ALA A 64 1.63 7.24 4.91
N THR A 65 1.96 6.48 3.86
CA THR A 65 3.17 6.73 3.05
C THR A 65 3.13 8.11 2.39
N ALA A 66 1.97 8.53 1.85
CA ALA A 66 1.82 9.87 1.28
C ALA A 66 2.02 10.99 2.33
N VAL A 67 1.46 10.81 3.54
CA VAL A 67 1.64 11.74 4.66
C VAL A 67 3.10 11.81 5.12
N LEU A 68 3.81 10.68 5.14
CA LEU A 68 5.24 10.67 5.45
C LEU A 68 6.05 11.48 4.42
N TYR A 69 5.74 11.34 3.13
CA TYR A 69 6.38 12.11 2.06
C TYR A 69 6.07 13.61 2.17
N ASP A 70 4.82 13.97 2.47
CA ASP A 70 4.40 15.36 2.70
C ASP A 70 5.15 15.99 3.88
N ASN A 71 5.28 15.26 5.00
CA ASN A 71 6.05 15.71 6.16
C ASN A 71 7.55 15.90 5.88
N LEU A 72 8.09 15.26 4.85
CA LEU A 72 9.46 15.48 4.37
C LEU A 72 9.57 16.66 3.40
N GLY A 73 8.45 17.33 3.08
CA GLY A 73 8.40 18.47 2.16
C GLY A 73 8.32 18.06 0.68
N LEU A 74 7.97 16.81 0.38
CA LEU A 74 7.73 16.34 -0.98
C LEU A 74 6.31 16.68 -1.44
N ALA A 75 6.01 16.43 -2.72
CA ALA A 75 4.70 16.70 -3.28
C ALA A 75 3.60 15.89 -2.58
N CYS A 76 2.49 16.57 -2.26
CA CYS A 76 1.34 15.95 -1.61
C CYS A 76 0.55 15.10 -2.62
N TYR A 77 0.25 13.86 -2.25
CA TYR A 77 -0.60 12.94 -3.01
C TYR A 77 -1.66 12.32 -2.11
N GLU A 78 -2.72 11.76 -2.70
CA GLU A 78 -3.77 11.07 -1.92
C GLU A 78 -3.21 9.81 -1.25
N ALA A 79 -2.37 9.09 -1.99
CA ALA A 79 -1.77 7.82 -1.58
C ALA A 79 -0.47 7.60 -2.35
N ILE A 80 0.46 6.82 -1.79
CA ILE A 80 1.70 6.40 -2.46
C ILE A 80 1.87 4.90 -2.28
N GLU A 81 2.17 4.20 -3.37
CA GLU A 81 2.62 2.79 -3.35
C GLU A 81 4.13 2.68 -3.30
N ALA A 82 4.62 1.80 -2.43
CA ALA A 82 6.04 1.57 -2.23
C ALA A 82 6.46 0.20 -2.77
N PHE A 83 7.59 0.20 -3.50
CA PHE A 83 8.19 -1.01 -4.04
C PHE A 83 9.71 -1.04 -3.81
N VAL A 84 10.24 -2.26 -3.77
CA VAL A 84 11.68 -2.58 -3.70
C VAL A 84 12.04 -3.50 -4.86
N GLU A 85 13.19 -3.30 -5.47
CA GLU A 85 13.71 -4.16 -6.51
C GLU A 85 14.11 -5.52 -5.93
N TYR A 86 13.58 -6.59 -6.51
CA TYR A 86 14.04 -7.93 -6.22
C TYR A 86 15.43 -8.14 -6.82
N ILE A 87 16.40 -8.41 -5.95
CA ILE A 87 17.76 -8.80 -6.34
C ILE A 87 17.90 -10.33 -6.15
N PRO A 88 18.07 -11.10 -7.23
CA PRO A 88 18.34 -12.53 -7.12
C PRO A 88 19.71 -12.77 -6.46
N LEU A 89 19.77 -13.79 -5.60
CA LEU A 89 21.01 -14.29 -4.99
C LEU A 89 21.91 -14.99 -6.01
#